data_AF-A0A7L1WME7-F1
#
_entry.id   AF-A0A7L1WME7-F1
#
_cell.length_a   1.000
_cell.length_b   1.000
_cell.length_c   1.000
_cell.angle_alpha   90.00
_cell.angle_beta   90.00
_cell.angle_gamma   90.00
#
_symmetry.space_group_name_H-M   'P 1'
#
loop_
_entity.id
_entity.type
_entity.pdbx_description
1 polymer ?
#
loop_
_entity_poly.entity_id
_entity_poly.type
_entity_poly.pdbx_seq_one_letter_code
_entity_poly.pdbx_strand_id
1 'polypeptide(L)'
;MLFSLRELVQWLGFATFEIFLHGLALLVFSVLLVLKVDGAAAALSWWIVFVPFFAADGLSTYFTTIVSVRLFQDGEKRLAVLRLFWILTILSLKFVFEMLLCQKLVEHTRELWYGLIMSPVFILLQLLMIRACRVN
;
A
#
# COMPACT_ATOMS: atom_id res chain seq x y z
N MET A 1 3.81 22.92 3.42
CA MET A 1 4.21 22.59 2.03
C MET A 1 3.67 21.21 1.72
N LEU A 2 2.59 21.14 0.96
CA LEU A 2 2.07 19.88 0.43
C LEU A 2 2.97 19.49 -0.74
N PHE A 3 3.64 18.34 -0.66
CA PHE A 3 4.46 17.78 -1.73
C PHE A 3 3.69 17.81 -3.06
N SER A 4 4.34 18.25 -4.13
CA SER A 4 3.72 18.22 -5.45
C SER A 4 3.42 16.77 -5.82
N LEU A 5 2.22 16.49 -6.34
CA LEU A 5 1.84 15.14 -6.80
C LEU A 5 2.87 14.55 -7.77
N ARG A 6 3.60 15.40 -8.52
CA ARG A 6 4.69 14.98 -9.40
C ARG A 6 5.91 14.47 -8.63
N GLU A 7 6.29 15.13 -7.54
CA GLU A 7 7.41 14.69 -6.70
C GLU A 7 7.07 13.39 -6.01
N LEU A 8 5.83 13.24 -5.51
CA LEU A 8 5.38 11.99 -4.91
C LEU A 8 5.36 10.85 -5.94
N VAL A 9 4.85 11.09 -7.15
CA VAL A 9 4.89 10.12 -8.27
C VAL A 9 6.33 9.75 -8.63
N GLN A 10 7.27 10.70 -8.62
CA GLN A 10 8.67 10.47 -8.92
C GLN A 10 9.41 9.71 -7.81
N TRP A 11 9.04 9.95 -6.54
CA TRP A 11 9.65 9.33 -5.36
C TRP A 11 9.09 7.94 -5.06
N LEU A 12 7.77 7.77 -5.17
CA LEU A 12 7.10 6.49 -4.94
C LEU A 12 7.22 5.61 -6.20
N GLY A 13 7.33 6.20 -7.39
CA GLY A 13 7.32 5.49 -8.67
C GLY A 13 5.91 5.02 -9.09
N PHE A 14 4.89 5.38 -8.31
CA PHE A 14 3.49 5.05 -8.55
C PHE A 14 2.86 5.99 -9.58
N ALA A 15 2.00 5.47 -10.42
CA ALA A 15 1.20 6.28 -11.34
C ALA A 15 0.14 7.09 -10.57
N THR A 16 -0.26 8.23 -11.12
CA THR A 16 -1.37 9.05 -10.58
C THR A 16 -2.66 8.22 -10.40
N PHE A 17 -2.86 7.23 -11.27
CA PHE A 17 -3.96 6.28 -11.19
C PHE A 17 -3.91 5.41 -9.91
N GLU A 18 -2.73 4.91 -9.54
CA GLU A 18 -2.57 4.06 -8.35
C GLU A 18 -2.83 4.88 -7.07
N ILE A 19 -2.40 6.15 -7.03
CA ILE A 19 -2.71 7.06 -5.92
C ILE A 19 -4.22 7.28 -5.81
N PHE A 20 -4.90 7.52 -6.94
CA PHE A 20 -6.34 7.68 -6.98
C PHE A 20 -7.07 6.41 -6.51
N LEU A 21 -6.58 5.23 -6.93
CA LEU A 21 -7.12 3.93 -6.54
C LEU A 21 -7.03 3.71 -5.03
N HIS A 22 -5.87 3.98 -4.43
CA HIS A 22 -5.68 3.89 -2.98
C HIS A 22 -6.51 4.93 -2.22
N GLY A 23 -6.69 6.13 -2.77
CA GLY A 23 -7.58 7.15 -2.21
C GLY A 23 -9.06 6.69 -2.21
N LEU A 24 -9.51 6.09 -3.32
CA LEU A 24 -10.86 5.53 -3.41
C LEU A 24 -11.05 4.36 -2.43
N ALA A 25 -10.06 3.47 -2.33
CA ALA A 25 -10.08 2.37 -1.37
C ALA A 25 -10.17 2.86 0.08
N LEU A 26 -9.45 3.94 0.41
CA LEU A 26 -9.49 4.56 1.73
C LEU A 26 -10.88 5.16 2.02
N LEU A 27 -11.53 5.79 1.04
CA LEU A 27 -12.90 6.28 1.20
C LEU A 27 -13.87 5.13 1.46
N VAL A 28 -13.84 4.07 0.65
CA VAL A 28 -14.72 2.90 0.83
C VAL A 28 -14.47 2.23 2.19
N PHE A 29 -13.20 2.06 2.57
CA PHE A 29 -12.82 1.53 3.88
C PHE A 29 -13.36 2.39 5.02
N SER A 30 -13.25 3.73 4.93
CA SER A 30 -13.73 4.63 5.97
C SER A 30 -15.24 4.49 6.20
N VAL A 31 -16.01 4.35 5.12
CA VAL A 31 -17.46 4.12 5.18
C VAL A 31 -17.76 2.77 5.83
N LEU A 32 -17.09 1.70 5.41
CA LEU A 32 -17.25 0.37 5.99
C LEU A 32 -16.85 0.32 7.47
N LEU A 33 -15.80 1.05 7.85
CA LEU A 33 -15.33 1.14 9.22
C LEU A 33 -16.36 1.85 10.11
N VAL A 34 -16.93 2.96 9.66
CA VAL A 34 -18.00 3.67 10.40
C VAL A 34 -19.21 2.76 10.57
N LEU A 35 -19.66 2.08 9.51
CA LEU A 35 -20.79 1.14 9.58
C LEU A 35 -20.53 -0.04 10.53
N LYS A 36 -19.27 -0.50 10.62
CA LYS A 36 -18.87 -1.57 11.54
C LYS A 36 -18.87 -1.10 13.00
N VAL A 37 -18.38 0.12 13.26
CA VAL A 37 -18.32 0.71 14.60
C VAL A 37 -19.71 1.07 15.11
N ASP A 38 -20.60 1.55 14.24
CA ASP A 38 -21.98 1.92 14.58
C ASP A 38 -22.90 0.69 14.83
N GLY A 39 -22.36 -0.53 14.71
CA GLY A 39 -23.08 -1.77 15.00
C GLY A 39 -24.07 -2.22 13.93
N ALA A 40 -24.39 -1.37 12.94
CA ALA A 40 -25.23 -1.72 11.79
C ALA A 40 -24.68 -2.92 10.98
N ALA A 41 -23.35 -3.11 11.01
CA ALA A 41 -22.62 -4.19 10.36
C ALA A 41 -21.93 -5.14 11.35
N ALA A 42 -22.54 -5.42 12.50
CA ALA A 42 -21.94 -6.29 13.53
C ALA A 42 -21.54 -7.69 13.03
N ALA A 43 -22.29 -8.26 12.07
CA ALA A 43 -22.01 -9.58 11.47
C ALA A 43 -20.88 -9.58 10.42
N LEU A 44 -20.45 -8.41 9.92
CA LEU A 44 -19.39 -8.34 8.91
C LEU A 44 -18.03 -8.64 9.54
N SER A 45 -17.34 -9.66 9.03
CA SER A 45 -15.97 -9.96 9.46
C SER A 45 -15.04 -8.78 9.15
N TRP A 46 -14.05 -8.53 10.02
CA TRP A 46 -13.03 -7.50 9.78
C TRP A 46 -12.31 -7.72 8.45
N TRP A 47 -12.19 -8.98 8.00
CA TRP A 47 -11.69 -9.31 6.66
C TRP A 47 -12.42 -8.57 5.53
N ILE A 48 -13.76 -8.43 5.62
CA ILE A 48 -14.57 -7.76 4.60
C ILE A 48 -14.35 -6.26 4.62
N VAL A 49 -14.12 -5.67 5.81
CA VAL A 49 -13.80 -4.25 5.95
C VAL A 49 -12.48 -3.93 5.23
N PHE A 50 -11.49 -4.82 5.28
CA PHE A 50 -10.20 -4.65 4.62
C PHE A 50 -10.16 -5.05 3.13
N VAL A 51 -11.21 -5.68 2.58
CA VAL A 51 -11.28 -6.07 1.15
C VAL A 51 -10.98 -4.92 0.18
N PRO A 52 -11.50 -3.68 0.35
CA PRO A 52 -11.19 -2.59 -0.57
C PRO A 52 -9.71 -2.26 -0.65
N PHE A 53 -8.98 -2.38 0.47
CA PHE A 53 -7.53 -2.17 0.49
C PHE A 53 -6.78 -3.29 -0.23
N PHE A 54 -7.15 -4.55 0.00
CA PHE A 54 -6.57 -5.69 -0.71
C PHE A 54 -6.84 -5.65 -2.21
N ALA A 55 -8.05 -5.27 -2.61
CA ALA A 55 -8.42 -5.09 -4.02
C ALA A 55 -7.58 -3.99 -4.67
N ALA A 56 -7.37 -2.87 -3.96
CA ALA A 56 -6.53 -1.79 -4.46
C ALA A 56 -5.06 -2.19 -4.58
N ASP A 57 -4.53 -2.91 -3.60
CA ASP A 57 -3.15 -3.42 -3.62
C ASP A 57 -2.90 -4.41 -4.77
N GLY A 58 -3.85 -5.33 -4.99
CA GLY A 58 -3.80 -6.28 -6.10
C GLY A 58 -3.88 -5.61 -7.46
N LEU A 59 -4.76 -4.62 -7.64
CA LEU A 59 -4.89 -3.90 -8.91
C LEU A 59 -3.67 -2.99 -9.18
N SER A 60 -3.10 -2.36 -8.15
CA SER A 60 -1.83 -1.63 -8.27
C SER A 60 -0.68 -2.56 -8.66
N THR A 61 -0.58 -3.75 -8.04
CA THR A 61 0.43 -4.76 -8.40
C THR A 61 0.28 -5.20 -9.85
N TYR A 62 -0.94 -5.45 -10.31
CA TYR A 62 -1.24 -5.82 -11.69
C TYR A 62 -0.81 -4.74 -12.68
N PHE A 63 -1.16 -3.48 -12.41
CA PHE A 63 -0.81 -2.35 -13.26
C PHE A 63 0.71 -2.15 -13.35
N THR A 64 1.39 -2.12 -12.21
CA THR A 64 2.85 -2.01 -12.14
C THR A 64 3.55 -3.17 -12.87
N THR A 65 3.01 -4.38 -12.81
CA THR A 65 3.53 -5.54 -13.55
C THR A 65 3.44 -5.32 -15.07
N ILE A 66 2.29 -4.86 -15.58
CA ILE A 66 2.11 -4.59 -17.02
C ILE A 66 3.08 -3.52 -17.51
N VAL A 67 3.19 -2.41 -16.79
CA VAL A 67 4.08 -1.30 -17.16
C VAL A 67 5.53 -1.79 -17.23
N SER A 68 5.92 -2.66 -16.30
CA SER A 68 7.27 -3.21 -16.25
C SER A 68 7.57 -4.18 -17.41
N VAL A 69 6.58 -4.99 -17.81
CA VAL A 69 6.70 -5.87 -18.99
C VAL A 69 6.90 -5.04 -20.26
N ARG A 70 6.15 -3.94 -20.44
CA ARG A 70 6.32 -3.03 -21.59
C ARG A 70 7.70 -2.38 -21.60
N LEU A 71 8.15 -1.87 -20.45
CA LEU A 71 9.45 -1.22 -20.33
C LEU A 71 10.63 -2.19 -20.56
N PHE A 72 10.42 -3.50 -20.30
CA PHE A 72 11.40 -4.54 -20.63
C PHE A 72 11.53 -4.78 -22.15
N GLN A 73 10.44 -4.59 -22.91
CA GLN A 73 10.44 -4.70 -24.37
C GLN A 73 11.13 -3.50 -25.03
N ASP A 74 11.07 -2.31 -24.42
CA ASP A 74 11.67 -1.07 -24.93
C ASP A 74 13.20 -0.95 -24.72
N GLY A 75 13.85 -1.96 -24.11
CA GLY A 75 15.32 -2.07 -24.03
C GLY A 75 15.98 -1.56 -22.74
N GLU A 76 15.25 -0.86 -21.86
CA GLU A 76 15.71 -0.31 -20.58
C GLU A 76 15.58 -1.32 -19.41
N LYS A 77 16.07 -2.55 -19.61
CA LYS A 77 15.78 -3.71 -18.74
C LYS A 77 16.20 -3.52 -17.27
N ARG A 78 17.36 -2.91 -17.01
CA ARG A 78 17.92 -2.81 -15.65
C ARG A 78 17.18 -1.80 -14.79
N LEU A 79 16.81 -0.66 -15.36
CA LEU A 79 16.05 0.38 -14.66
C LEU A 79 14.62 -0.08 -14.39
N ALA A 80 13.99 -0.74 -15.37
CA ALA A 80 12.66 -1.30 -15.26
C ALA A 80 12.53 -2.33 -14.13
N VAL A 81 13.45 -3.29 -14.07
CA VAL A 81 13.46 -4.34 -13.04
C VAL A 81 13.70 -3.74 -11.66
N LEU A 82 14.60 -2.76 -11.53
CA LEU A 82 14.90 -2.14 -10.24
C LEU A 82 13.73 -1.31 -9.73
N ARG A 83 13.00 -0.63 -10.64
CA ARG A 83 11.75 0.08 -10.32
C ARG A 83 10.63 -0.89 -9.92
N LEU A 84 10.43 -1.98 -10.67
CA LEU A 84 9.43 -3.01 -10.34
C LEU A 84 9.71 -3.59 -8.95
N PHE A 85 10.96 -4.02 -8.72
CA PHE A 85 11.37 -4.60 -7.45
C PHE A 85 11.14 -3.64 -6.28
N TRP A 86 11.41 -2.34 -6.48
CA TRP A 86 11.12 -1.31 -5.49
C TRP A 86 9.62 -1.19 -5.18
N ILE A 87 8.77 -1.04 -6.20
CA ILE A 87 7.33 -0.87 -6.01
C ILE A 87 6.73 -2.13 -5.37
N LEU A 88 7.17 -3.31 -5.79
CA LEU A 88 6.74 -4.59 -5.24
C LEU A 88 7.16 -4.74 -3.77
N THR A 89 8.35 -4.26 -3.39
CA THR A 89 8.81 -4.24 -1.99
C THR A 89 7.96 -3.30 -1.13
N ILE A 90 7.56 -2.14 -1.66
CA ILE A 90 6.68 -1.21 -0.95
C ILE A 90 5.28 -1.80 -0.77
N LEU A 91 4.70 -2.35 -1.84
CA LEU A 91 3.38 -2.99 -1.82
C LEU A 91 3.36 -4.17 -0.86
N SER A 92 4.39 -5.02 -0.88
CA SER A 92 4.46 -6.18 0.03
C SER A 92 4.55 -5.75 1.49
N LEU A 93 5.34 -4.72 1.82
CA LEU A 93 5.41 -4.18 3.19
C LEU A 93 4.08 -3.60 3.65
N LYS A 94 3.38 -2.88 2.77
CA LYS A 94 2.02 -2.35 3.03
C LYS A 94 1.02 -3.49 3.24
N PHE A 95 1.05 -4.52 2.40
CA PHE A 95 0.20 -5.69 2.52
C PHE A 95 0.44 -6.43 3.84
N VAL A 96 1.69 -6.63 4.24
CA VAL A 96 2.03 -7.25 5.54
C VAL A 96 1.48 -6.42 6.70
N PHE A 97 1.58 -5.10 6.64
CA PHE A 97 0.99 -4.20 7.63
C PHE A 97 -0.54 -4.36 7.72
N GLU A 98 -1.23 -4.34 6.58
CA GLU A 98 -2.70 -4.51 6.51
C GLU A 98 -3.14 -5.87 7.05
N MET A 99 -2.40 -6.94 6.72
CA MET A 99 -2.65 -8.29 7.22
C MET A 99 -2.45 -8.39 8.74
N LEU A 100 -1.37 -7.83 9.27
CA LEU A 100 -1.09 -7.81 10.72
C LEU A 100 -2.16 -7.00 11.49
N LEU A 101 -2.62 -5.89 10.92
CA LEU A 101 -3.75 -5.12 11.46
C LEU A 101 -5.04 -5.93 11.45
N CYS A 102 -5.37 -6.58 10.33
CA CYS A 102 -6.58 -7.39 10.23
C CYS A 102 -6.58 -8.54 11.25
N GLN A 103 -5.46 -9.25 11.42
CA GLN A 103 -5.31 -10.28 12.45
C GLN A 103 -5.51 -9.72 13.87
N LYS A 104 -4.90 -8.57 14.18
CA LYS A 104 -5.07 -7.92 15.49
C LYS A 104 -6.53 -7.56 15.77
N LEU A 105 -7.27 -7.08 14.76
CA LEU A 105 -8.68 -6.69 14.91
C LEU A 105 -9.63 -7.90 15.01
N VAL A 106 -9.38 -8.96 14.25
CA VAL A 106 -10.20 -10.20 14.27
C VAL A 106 -10.07 -10.92 15.60
N GLU A 107 -8.84 -11.08 16.07
CA GLU A 107 -8.51 -12.10 17.06
C GLU A 107 -8.38 -11.47 18.46
N HIS A 108 -8.46 -10.13 18.55
CA HIS A 108 -8.30 -9.34 19.77
C HIS A 108 -7.05 -9.75 20.59
N THR A 109 -6.05 -10.33 19.90
CA THR A 109 -4.95 -11.04 20.53
C THR A 109 -4.08 -10.03 21.25
N ARG A 110 -4.14 -10.07 22.58
CA ARG A 110 -3.50 -9.13 23.51
C ARG A 110 -1.97 -9.07 23.37
N GLU A 111 -1.37 -10.06 22.70
CA GLU A 111 0.10 -10.26 22.66
C GLU A 111 0.82 -9.70 21.43
N LEU A 112 0.12 -9.29 20.36
CA LEU A 112 0.80 -8.57 19.27
C LEU A 112 1.16 -7.15 19.75
N TRP A 113 2.45 -6.94 19.99
CA TRP A 113 3.00 -5.63 20.34
C TRP A 113 2.77 -4.64 19.19
N TYR A 114 2.27 -3.45 19.51
CA TYR A 114 2.09 -2.36 18.54
C TYR A 114 3.39 -2.03 17.80
N GLY A 115 4.55 -2.24 18.42
CA GLY A 115 5.86 -2.07 17.77
C GLY A 115 6.09 -3.03 16.58
N LEU A 116 5.61 -4.28 16.65
CA LEU A 116 5.74 -5.25 15.56
C LEU A 116 4.81 -4.90 14.40
N ILE A 117 3.59 -4.44 14.70
CA ILE A 117 2.63 -3.99 13.69
C ILE A 117 3.15 -2.74 12.98
N MET A 118 3.75 -1.80 13.68
CA MET A 118 4.25 -0.55 13.07
C MET A 118 5.62 -0.71 12.39
N SER A 119 6.33 -1.81 12.62
CA SER A 119 7.68 -2.06 12.06
C SER A 119 7.74 -1.97 10.53
N PRO A 120 6.82 -2.58 9.75
CA PRO A 120 6.76 -2.41 8.30
C PRO A 120 6.65 -0.93 7.86
N VAL A 121 5.88 -0.12 8.60
CA VAL A 121 5.71 1.32 8.29
C VAL A 121 7.01 2.08 8.54
N PHE A 122 7.72 1.78 9.63
CA PHE A 122 9.00 2.42 9.93
C PHE A 122 10.07 2.06 8.89
N ILE A 123 10.13 0.79 8.46
CA ILE A 123 11.04 0.35 7.40
C ILE A 123 10.70 1.05 6.08
N LEU A 124 9.40 1.16 5.75
CA LEU A 124 8.94 1.87 4.56
C LEU A 124 9.36 3.36 4.60
N LEU A 125 9.22 4.03 5.74
CA LEU A 125 9.59 5.43 5.92
C LEU A 125 11.10 5.64 5.73
N GLN A 126 11.93 4.74 6.28
CA GLN A 126 13.39 4.78 6.13
C GLN A 126 13.82 4.56 4.68
N LEU A 127 13.20 3.60 3.98
CA LEU A 127 13.44 3.36 2.55
C LEU A 127 13.10 4.58 1.70
N LEU A 128 11.97 5.24 1.97
CA LEU A 128 11.58 6.47 1.28
C LEU A 128 12.57 7.61 1.56
N MET A 129 13.05 7.76 2.79
CA MET A 129 14.05 8.78 3.15
C MET A 129 15.37 8.59 2.38
N ILE A 130 15.89 7.36 2.30
CA ILE A 130 17.12 7.05 1.55
C ILE A 130 16.95 7.38 0.07
N ARG A 131 15.78 7.08 -0.50
CA ARG A 131 15.49 7.39 -1.90
C ARG A 131 15.37 8.90 -2.14
N ALA A 132 14.73 9.65 -1.24
CA ALA A 132 14.65 11.09 -1.33
C ALA A 132 16.05 11.76 -1.37
N CYS A 133 17.02 11.23 -0.60
CA CYS A 133 18.41 11.71 -0.62
C CYS A 133 19.18 11.35 -1.91
N ARG A 134 18.73 10.35 -2.69
CA ARG A 134 19.39 9.89 -3.94
C ARG A 134 18.81 10.54 -5.19
N VAL A 135 17.66 11.20 -5.10
CA VAL A 135 16.92 11.78 -6.24
C VAL A 135 17.16 13.29 -6.40
N ASN A 136 17.92 13.92 -5.49
CA ASN A 136 18.51 15.26 -5.67
C ASN A 136 19.86 15.17 -6.38
#